data_AF-A0A3N5GCY3-F1
#
_entry.id   AF-A0A3N5GCY3-F1
#
_cell.length_a   1.000
_cell.length_b   1.000
_cell.length_c   1.000
_cell.angle_alpha   90.00
_cell.angle_beta   90.00
_cell.angle_gamma   90.00
#
_symmetry.space_group_name_H-M   'P 1'
#
loop_
_entity.id
_entity.type
_entity.pdbx_description
1 polymer ?
#
loop_
_entity_poly.entity_id
_entity_poly.type
_entity_poly.pdbx_seq_one_letter_code
_entity_poly.pdbx_strand_id
1 'polypeptide(L)'
;MKRFLLIFFGLLIVIGLSIALALLLPPRAETYDFVMLYTADLGILNRVPIYDTPALQALTIAKTAAEAGKFTLFPYPYPPWFALSTFYLAWLPPRVAANAWLFLNIAMLVTAIALLTRGWKPMQRILALLAGLLFIPSLGLVVVGQYSMPVLLGAALFYDSARRQDAPLSALGLLLVTFKPHIGVIMFGAGFLWLLFHKTPFARRALWMTIGG
;
A
#
# COMPACT_ATOMS: atom_id res chain seq x y z
N MET A 1 -32.19 14.82 4.20
CA MET A 1 -31.33 14.68 5.40
C MET A 1 -31.35 13.27 6.01
N LYS A 2 -32.49 12.65 6.33
CA LYS A 2 -32.54 11.31 6.99
C LYS A 2 -31.71 10.21 6.31
N ARG A 3 -31.77 10.10 4.97
CA ARG A 3 -30.98 9.12 4.19
C ARG A 3 -29.46 9.35 4.27
N PHE A 4 -29.03 10.62 4.30
CA PHE A 4 -27.61 10.96 4.40
C PHE A 4 -27.03 10.56 5.77
N LEU A 5 -27.76 10.83 6.86
CA LEU A 5 -27.36 10.44 8.20
C LEU A 5 -27.25 8.92 8.35
N LEU A 6 -28.25 8.16 7.89
CA LEU A 6 -28.22 6.69 7.90
C LEU A 6 -26.98 6.12 7.22
N ILE A 7 -26.59 6.70 6.10
CA ILE A 7 -25.46 6.24 5.30
C ILE A 7 -24.13 6.62 5.94
N PHE A 8 -24.04 7.84 6.49
CA PHE A 8 -22.87 8.28 7.25
C PHE A 8 -22.64 7.39 8.49
N PHE A 9 -23.69 7.12 9.27
CA PHE A 9 -23.60 6.21 10.41
C PHE A 9 -23.28 4.77 9.99
N GLY A 10 -23.84 4.28 8.87
CA GLY A 10 -23.50 2.97 8.31
C GLY A 10 -22.00 2.87 7.97
N LEU A 11 -21.43 3.92 7.36
CA LEU A 11 -19.99 4.01 7.09
C LEU A 11 -19.15 3.98 8.37
N LEU A 12 -19.54 4.76 9.38
CA LEU A 12 -18.85 4.76 10.66
C LEU A 12 -18.91 3.38 11.34
N ILE A 13 -20.02 2.66 11.24
CA ILE A 13 -20.16 1.30 11.75
C ILE A 13 -19.25 0.34 10.97
N VAL A 14 -19.22 0.39 9.64
CA VAL A 14 -18.36 -0.49 8.82
C VAL A 14 -16.88 -0.22 9.11
N ILE A 15 -16.48 1.05 9.20
CA ILE A 15 -15.12 1.43 9.56
C ILE A 15 -14.82 0.96 10.98
N GLY A 16 -15.70 1.24 11.95
CA GLY A 16 -15.55 0.83 13.34
C GLY A 16 -15.45 -0.69 13.50
N LEU A 17 -16.28 -1.46 12.77
CA LEU A 17 -16.22 -2.93 12.74
C LEU A 17 -14.94 -3.43 12.09
N SER A 18 -14.48 -2.80 11.01
CA SER A 18 -13.21 -3.17 10.36
C SER A 18 -12.03 -2.94 11.31
N ILE A 19 -12.05 -1.84 12.06
CA ILE A 19 -11.05 -1.53 13.10
C ILE A 19 -11.18 -2.49 14.28
N ALA A 20 -12.40 -2.79 14.73
CA ALA A 20 -12.61 -3.74 15.83
C ALA A 20 -12.13 -5.14 15.45
N LEU A 21 -12.49 -5.63 14.25
CA LEU A 21 -12.03 -6.90 13.71
C LEU A 21 -10.51 -6.93 13.56
N ALA A 22 -9.91 -5.85 13.07
CA ALA A 22 -8.46 -5.71 13.00
C ALA A 22 -7.76 -5.85 14.37
N LEU A 23 -8.33 -5.26 15.41
CA LEU A 23 -7.77 -5.30 16.76
C LEU A 23 -7.99 -6.65 17.44
N LEU A 24 -9.15 -7.28 17.20
CA LEU A 24 -9.56 -8.57 17.78
C LEU A 24 -8.93 -9.76 17.06
N LEU A 25 -8.72 -9.64 15.75
CA LEU A 25 -8.07 -10.60 14.88
C LEU A 25 -6.81 -9.94 14.32
N PRO A 26 -5.79 -9.68 15.17
CA PRO A 26 -4.56 -9.07 14.68
C PRO A 26 -4.07 -9.90 13.49
N PRO A 27 -3.58 -9.25 12.42
CA PRO A 27 -2.93 -9.96 11.32
C PRO A 27 -1.96 -10.93 11.97
N ARG A 28 -2.13 -12.23 11.69
CA ARG A 28 -1.18 -13.20 12.23
C ARG A 28 0.17 -12.73 11.76
N ALA A 29 1.15 -12.58 12.65
CA ALA A 29 2.52 -12.22 12.30
C ALA A 29 3.22 -13.34 11.49
N GLU A 30 2.44 -14.18 10.83
CA GLU A 30 2.78 -15.27 9.91
C GLU A 30 2.17 -14.98 8.52
N THR A 31 1.37 -13.92 8.34
CA THR A 31 0.87 -13.54 7.02
C THR A 31 2.05 -13.13 6.15
N TYR A 32 2.25 -13.88 5.07
CA TYR A 32 3.49 -13.90 4.32
C TYR A 32 4.01 -12.51 3.91
N ASP A 33 3.15 -11.61 3.45
CA ASP A 33 3.56 -10.31 2.93
C ASP A 33 4.06 -9.36 4.02
N PHE A 34 3.30 -9.14 5.09
CA PHE A 34 3.72 -8.23 6.17
C PHE A 34 4.99 -8.71 6.87
N VAL A 35 5.15 -10.03 7.06
CA VAL A 35 6.33 -10.56 7.74
C VAL A 35 7.60 -10.36 6.93
N MET A 36 7.52 -10.52 5.61
CA MET A 36 8.62 -10.17 4.71
C MET A 36 8.99 -8.69 4.81
N LEU A 37 8.01 -7.79 4.89
CA LEU A 37 8.24 -6.35 5.09
C LEU A 37 9.03 -6.12 6.38
N TYR A 38 8.44 -6.56 7.48
CA TYR A 38 8.91 -6.26 8.82
C TYR A 38 10.30 -6.87 9.06
N THR A 39 10.56 -8.05 8.49
CA THR A 39 11.87 -8.69 8.53
C THR A 39 12.92 -7.92 7.73
N ALA A 40 12.59 -7.45 6.53
CA ALA A 40 13.51 -6.62 5.74
C ALA A 40 13.84 -5.29 6.45
N ASP A 41 12.82 -4.67 7.05
CA ASP A 41 12.96 -3.44 7.84
C ASP A 41 13.82 -3.68 9.10
N LEU A 42 13.64 -4.80 9.80
CA LEU A 42 14.53 -5.23 10.88
C LEU A 42 15.97 -5.42 10.40
N GLY A 43 16.15 -5.98 9.20
CA GLY A 43 17.45 -6.13 8.56
C GLY A 43 18.17 -4.79 8.42
N ILE A 44 17.49 -3.78 7.89
CA ILE A 44 18.02 -2.41 7.78
C ILE A 44 18.48 -1.88 9.14
N LEU A 45 17.62 -1.99 10.17
CA LEU A 45 17.94 -1.48 11.51
C LEU A 45 19.11 -2.21 12.18
N ASN A 46 19.30 -3.49 11.88
CA ASN A 46 20.35 -4.32 12.47
C ASN A 46 21.55 -4.53 11.53
N ARG A 47 21.64 -3.77 10.43
CA ARG A 47 22.72 -3.86 9.43
C ARG A 47 22.89 -5.26 8.82
N VAL A 48 21.80 -6.00 8.69
CA VAL A 48 21.75 -7.28 7.98
C VAL A 48 21.28 -7.01 6.55
N PRO A 49 22.01 -7.47 5.51
CA PRO A 49 21.59 -7.29 4.13
C PRO A 49 20.18 -7.85 3.88
N ILE A 50 19.30 -7.05 3.27
CA ILE A 50 17.88 -7.41 3.08
C ILE A 50 17.64 -8.60 2.13
N TYR A 51 18.68 -9.03 1.41
CA TYR A 51 18.64 -10.20 0.51
C TYR A 51 19.36 -11.42 1.10
N ASP A 52 19.95 -11.31 2.29
CA ASP A 52 20.51 -12.45 3.02
C ASP A 52 19.39 -13.13 3.82
N THR A 53 18.64 -14.01 3.14
CA THR A 53 17.46 -14.67 3.71
C THR A 53 17.80 -15.50 4.96
N PRO A 54 18.88 -16.30 5.00
CA PRO A 54 19.28 -17.00 6.22
C PRO A 54 19.57 -16.07 7.40
N ALA A 55 20.33 -14.99 7.19
CA ALA A 55 20.66 -14.04 8.26
C ALA A 55 19.40 -13.29 8.75
N LEU A 56 18.52 -12.89 7.84
CA LEU A 56 17.23 -12.28 8.18
C LEU A 56 16.31 -13.22 8.95
N GLN A 57 16.23 -14.49 8.56
CA GLN A 57 15.42 -15.47 9.28
C GLN A 57 15.94 -15.67 10.72
N ALA A 58 17.26 -15.80 10.89
CA ALA A 58 17.88 -15.89 12.21
C ALA A 58 17.60 -14.63 13.05
N LEU A 59 17.72 -13.45 12.44
CA LEU A 59 17.40 -12.17 13.09
C LEU A 59 15.94 -12.11 13.53
N THR A 60 14.99 -12.49 12.66
CA THR A 60 13.56 -12.46 12.98
C THR A 60 13.23 -13.42 14.11
N ILE A 61 13.76 -14.65 14.10
CA ILE A 61 13.57 -15.60 15.21
C ILE A 61 14.13 -15.02 16.52
N ALA A 62 15.29 -14.36 16.48
CA ALA A 62 15.92 -13.77 17.68
C ALA A 62 15.20 -12.52 18.22
N LYS A 63 14.53 -11.75 17.34
CA LYS A 63 13.92 -10.45 17.68
C LYS A 63 12.39 -10.51 17.83
N THR A 64 11.78 -11.62 17.47
CA THR A 64 10.33 -11.81 17.54
C THR A 64 9.98 -13.07 18.32
N ALA A 65 8.70 -13.30 18.58
CA ALA A 65 8.23 -14.55 19.20
C ALA A 65 8.06 -15.69 18.18
N ALA A 66 8.69 -15.61 17.00
CA ALA A 66 8.60 -16.64 15.98
C ALA A 66 9.30 -17.93 16.44
N GLU A 67 8.59 -19.06 16.37
CA GLU A 67 9.14 -20.35 16.78
C GLU A 67 10.20 -20.86 15.79
N ALA A 68 11.40 -21.14 16.30
CA ALA A 68 12.47 -21.77 15.54
C ALA A 68 11.99 -23.11 14.95
N GLY A 69 12.25 -23.33 13.66
CA GLY A 69 11.84 -24.56 12.96
C GLY A 69 10.40 -24.58 12.44
N LYS A 70 9.54 -23.63 12.83
CA LYS A 70 8.20 -23.42 12.24
C LYS A 70 8.11 -22.18 11.35
N PHE A 71 9.02 -21.24 11.55
CA PHE A 71 9.13 -20.04 10.73
C PHE A 71 10.06 -20.27 9.53
N THR A 72 9.55 -20.00 8.33
CA THR A 72 10.35 -19.99 7.08
C THR A 72 10.15 -18.65 6.40
N LEU A 73 11.26 -17.94 6.14
CA LEU A 73 11.25 -16.69 5.40
C LEU A 73 11.51 -16.95 3.92
N PHE A 74 10.66 -16.39 3.05
CA PHE A 74 10.92 -16.38 1.62
C PHE A 74 11.88 -15.24 1.25
N PRO A 75 12.65 -15.37 0.15
CA PRO A 75 13.50 -14.30 -0.34
C PRO A 75 12.71 -13.02 -0.57
N TYR A 76 13.23 -11.89 -0.07
CA TYR A 76 12.61 -10.57 -0.22
C TYR A 76 12.48 -10.20 -1.72
N PRO A 77 11.27 -10.13 -2.29
CA PRO A 77 11.09 -9.99 -3.74
C PRO A 77 11.01 -8.53 -4.21
N TYR A 78 11.17 -7.56 -3.30
CA TYR A 78 10.95 -6.14 -3.58
C TYR A 78 12.27 -5.37 -3.76
N PRO A 79 12.24 -4.21 -4.44
CA PRO A 79 13.39 -3.34 -4.56
C PRO A 79 13.87 -2.76 -3.21
N PRO A 80 15.15 -2.38 -3.05
CA PRO A 80 15.67 -1.89 -1.77
C PRO A 80 15.00 -0.62 -1.25
N TRP A 81 14.64 0.30 -2.16
CA TRP A 81 13.99 1.55 -1.79
C TRP A 81 12.62 1.32 -1.15
N PHE A 82 11.99 0.16 -1.38
CA PHE A 82 10.72 -0.16 -0.77
C PHE A 82 10.87 -0.41 0.74
N ALA A 83 11.85 -1.22 1.15
CA ALA A 83 12.20 -1.38 2.56
C ALA A 83 12.58 -0.04 3.22
N LEU A 84 13.29 0.84 2.49
CA LEU A 84 13.58 2.19 2.98
C LEU A 84 12.32 3.07 3.15
N SER A 85 11.23 2.78 2.43
CA SER A 85 9.98 3.53 2.58
C SER A 85 9.13 3.07 3.77
N THR A 86 9.48 1.93 4.38
CA THR A 86 8.72 1.28 5.45
C THR A 86 9.51 1.04 6.73
N PHE A 87 10.83 1.25 6.72
CA PHE A 87 11.73 0.93 7.83
C PHE A 87 11.29 1.41 9.22
N TYR A 88 10.53 2.51 9.29
CA TYR A 88 9.96 3.04 10.54
C TYR A 88 9.02 2.04 11.23
N LEU A 89 8.45 1.08 10.51
CA LEU A 89 7.61 0.03 11.08
C LEU A 89 8.40 -0.92 11.97
N ALA A 90 9.68 -1.17 11.68
CA ALA A 90 10.54 -2.02 12.50
C ALA A 90 10.96 -1.37 13.83
N TRP A 91 10.67 -0.09 14.05
CA TRP A 91 10.80 0.53 15.38
C TRP A 91 9.67 0.14 16.34
N LEU A 92 8.58 -0.41 15.82
CA LEU A 92 7.41 -0.81 16.60
C LEU A 92 7.47 -2.31 16.91
N PRO A 93 6.89 -2.76 18.03
CA PRO A 93 6.67 -4.19 18.26
C PRO A 93 5.87 -4.81 17.11
N PRO A 94 6.12 -6.08 16.71
CA PRO A 94 5.53 -6.67 15.49
C PRO A 94 4.01 -6.51 15.36
N ARG A 95 3.29 -6.70 16.47
CA ARG A 95 1.82 -6.52 16.51
C ARG A 95 1.39 -5.07 16.27
N VAL A 96 2.12 -4.10 16.81
CA VAL A 96 1.84 -2.67 16.63
C VAL A 96 2.17 -2.26 15.20
N ALA A 97 3.30 -2.74 14.66
CA ALA A 97 3.67 -2.54 13.27
C ALA A 97 2.63 -3.11 12.29
N ALA A 98 2.12 -4.32 12.54
CA ALA A 98 1.07 -4.94 11.73
C ALA A 98 -0.20 -4.11 11.71
N ASN A 99 -0.64 -3.62 12.88
CA ASN A 99 -1.79 -2.74 12.99
C ASN A 99 -1.55 -1.39 12.28
N ALA A 100 -0.37 -0.79 12.43
CA ALA A 100 -0.02 0.46 11.75
C ALA A 100 -0.05 0.27 10.22
N TRP A 101 0.53 -0.82 9.71
CA TRP A 101 0.50 -1.18 8.30
C TRP A 101 -0.91 -1.40 7.79
N LEU A 102 -1.76 -2.06 8.59
CA LEU A 102 -3.16 -2.25 8.27
C LEU A 102 -3.92 -0.92 8.10
N PHE A 103 -3.75 0.01 9.06
CA PHE A 103 -4.33 1.35 8.96
C PHE A 103 -3.82 2.11 7.74
N LEU A 104 -2.53 1.99 7.42
CA LEU A 104 -1.96 2.57 6.21
C LEU A 104 -2.60 1.99 4.95
N ASN A 105 -2.80 0.68 4.87
CA ASN A 105 -3.50 0.04 3.75
C ASN A 105 -4.93 0.54 3.57
N ILE A 106 -5.68 0.66 4.67
CA ILE A 106 -7.04 1.22 4.64
C ILE A 106 -7.01 2.68 4.18
N ALA A 107 -6.10 3.50 4.70
CA ALA A 107 -5.97 4.90 4.31
C ALA A 107 -5.62 5.05 2.82
N MET A 108 -4.73 4.20 2.30
CA MET A 108 -4.39 4.17 0.88
C MET A 108 -5.59 3.78 0.01
N LEU A 109 -6.36 2.77 0.41
CA LEU A 109 -7.59 2.36 -0.28
C LEU A 109 -8.64 3.47 -0.31
N VAL A 110 -8.93 4.08 0.85
CA VAL A 110 -9.89 5.19 0.97
C VAL A 110 -9.45 6.36 0.09
N THR A 111 -8.15 6.72 0.13
CA THR A 111 -7.58 7.79 -0.69
C THR A 111 -7.69 7.47 -2.18
N ALA A 112 -7.36 6.25 -2.60
CA ALA A 112 -7.46 5.83 -3.99
C ALA A 112 -8.91 5.96 -4.50
N ILE A 113 -9.89 5.48 -3.74
CA ILE A 113 -11.31 5.60 -4.10
C ILE A 113 -11.72 7.08 -4.14
N ALA A 114 -11.27 7.90 -3.19
CA ALA A 114 -11.59 9.32 -3.15
C ALA A 114 -11.05 10.08 -4.38
N LEU A 115 -9.86 9.72 -4.86
CA LEU A 115 -9.25 10.25 -6.08
C LEU A 115 -10.02 9.79 -7.34
N LEU A 116 -10.28 8.49 -7.47
CA LEU A 116 -10.97 7.91 -8.63
C LEU A 116 -12.41 8.39 -8.79
N THR A 117 -13.07 8.72 -7.66
CA THR A 117 -14.47 9.19 -7.64
C THR A 117 -14.60 10.70 -7.56
N ARG A 118 -13.52 11.44 -7.84
CA ARG A 118 -13.57 12.91 -7.88
C ARG A 118 -14.54 13.37 -8.99
N GLY A 119 -15.47 14.23 -8.62
CA GLY A 119 -16.55 14.71 -9.49
C GLY A 119 -17.84 13.88 -9.46
N TRP A 120 -17.86 12.74 -8.76
CA TRP A 120 -19.09 11.95 -8.57
C TRP A 120 -20.01 12.61 -7.55
N LYS A 121 -21.32 12.33 -7.63
CA LYS A 121 -22.28 12.78 -6.62
C LYS A 121 -21.90 12.19 -5.25
N PRO A 122 -22.13 12.89 -4.12
CA PRO A 122 -21.72 12.42 -2.79
C PRO A 122 -22.18 10.99 -2.47
N MET A 123 -23.39 10.62 -2.89
CA MET A 123 -23.90 9.27 -2.68
C MET A 123 -23.13 8.19 -3.45
N GLN A 124 -22.74 8.47 -4.69
CA GLN A 124 -21.98 7.52 -5.50
C GLN A 124 -20.58 7.30 -4.92
N ARG A 125 -19.97 8.34 -4.34
CA ARG A 125 -18.68 8.23 -3.65
C ARG A 125 -18.77 7.32 -2.43
N ILE A 126 -19.83 7.46 -1.64
CA ILE A 126 -20.07 6.60 -0.48
C ILE A 126 -20.30 5.15 -0.92
N LEU A 127 -21.13 4.93 -1.95
CA LEU A 127 -21.35 3.58 -2.48
C LEU A 127 -20.06 2.95 -3.02
N ALA A 128 -19.23 3.73 -3.72
CA ALA A 128 -17.92 3.27 -4.19
C ALA A 128 -16.97 2.94 -3.03
N LEU A 129 -16.99 3.74 -1.95
CA LEU A 129 -16.21 3.49 -0.75
C LEU A 129 -16.64 2.19 -0.06
N LEU A 130 -17.95 2.02 0.15
CA LEU A 130 -18.51 0.79 0.72
C LEU A 130 -18.21 -0.43 -0.16
N ALA A 131 -18.41 -0.30 -1.48
CA ALA A 131 -18.10 -1.35 -2.43
C ALA A 131 -16.62 -1.71 -2.39
N GLY A 132 -15.72 -0.73 -2.38
CA GLY A 132 -14.28 -0.96 -2.32
C GLY A 132 -13.82 -1.60 -1.00
N LEU A 133 -14.40 -1.21 0.14
CA LEU A 133 -14.09 -1.79 1.45
C LEU A 133 -14.65 -3.21 1.61
N LEU A 134 -15.83 -3.50 1.05
CA LEU A 134 -16.48 -4.81 1.14
C LEU A 134 -16.08 -5.76 -0.01
N PHE A 135 -15.31 -5.28 -0.98
CA PHE A 135 -14.83 -6.10 -2.08
C PHE A 135 -13.86 -7.15 -1.54
N ILE A 136 -14.16 -8.43 -1.78
CA ILE A 136 -13.42 -9.57 -1.21
C ILE A 136 -11.90 -9.46 -1.44
N PRO A 137 -11.41 -9.10 -2.65
CA PRO A 137 -9.99 -8.85 -2.85
C PRO A 137 -9.43 -7.76 -1.93
N SER A 138 -10.11 -6.63 -1.76
CA SER A 138 -9.67 -5.56 -0.84
C SER A 138 -9.57 -6.05 0.60
N LEU A 139 -10.56 -6.83 1.06
CA LEU A 139 -10.53 -7.43 2.40
C LEU A 139 -9.35 -8.38 2.56
N GLY A 140 -9.12 -9.27 1.57
CA GLY A 140 -7.96 -10.17 1.58
C GLY A 140 -6.63 -9.41 1.61
N LEU A 141 -6.52 -8.33 0.83
CA LEU A 141 -5.32 -7.48 0.80
C LEU A 141 -5.04 -6.82 2.15
N VAL A 142 -6.09 -6.28 2.77
CA VAL A 142 -6.04 -5.64 4.09
C VAL A 142 -5.66 -6.66 5.16
N VAL A 143 -6.29 -7.84 5.18
CA VAL A 143 -6.03 -8.89 6.18
C VAL A 143 -4.63 -9.49 6.07
N VAL A 144 -4.13 -9.73 4.85
CA VAL A 144 -2.80 -10.32 4.62
C VAL A 144 -1.69 -9.27 4.80
N GLY A 145 -2.04 -7.97 4.79
CA GLY A 145 -1.07 -6.88 4.80
C GLY A 145 -0.32 -6.76 3.46
N GLN A 146 -1.01 -7.04 2.36
CA GLN A 146 -0.41 -7.13 1.04
C GLN A 146 -0.10 -5.76 0.41
N TYR A 147 1.01 -5.71 -0.33
CA TYR A 147 1.59 -4.55 -1.01
C TYR A 147 0.82 -4.01 -2.22
N SER A 148 -0.39 -4.48 -2.48
CA SER A 148 -1.16 -4.02 -3.64
C SER A 148 -1.77 -2.64 -3.41
N MET A 149 -1.90 -2.17 -2.16
CA MET A 149 -2.51 -0.85 -1.88
C MET A 149 -1.67 0.35 -2.33
N PRO A 150 -0.33 0.39 -2.13
CA PRO A 150 0.50 1.41 -2.75
C PRO A 150 0.35 1.48 -4.26
N VAL A 151 0.23 0.32 -4.94
CA VAL A 151 0.05 0.26 -6.40
C VAL A 151 -1.31 0.82 -6.81
N LEU A 152 -2.38 0.43 -6.12
CA LEU A 152 -3.71 0.98 -6.36
C LEU A 152 -3.75 2.50 -6.15
N LEU A 153 -3.14 2.98 -5.06
CA LEU A 153 -3.01 4.41 -4.78
C LEU A 153 -2.19 5.12 -5.87
N GLY A 154 -1.07 4.54 -6.30
CA GLY A 154 -0.23 5.08 -7.36
C GLY A 154 -0.98 5.25 -8.67
N ALA A 155 -1.75 4.23 -9.06
CA ALA A 155 -2.59 4.27 -10.25
C ALA A 155 -3.68 5.34 -10.16
N ALA A 156 -4.38 5.41 -9.02
CA ALA A 156 -5.40 6.43 -8.77
C ALA A 156 -4.82 7.85 -8.77
N LEU A 157 -3.65 8.03 -8.15
CA LEU A 157 -2.93 9.30 -8.08
C LEU A 157 -2.47 9.75 -9.45
N PHE A 158 -1.87 8.85 -10.25
CA PHE A 158 -1.48 9.14 -11.63
C PHE A 158 -2.69 9.56 -12.48
N TYR A 159 -3.78 8.79 -12.45
CA TYR A 159 -4.99 9.09 -13.21
C TYR A 159 -5.57 10.47 -12.84
N ASP A 160 -5.73 10.76 -11.55
CA ASP A 160 -6.30 12.03 -11.09
C ASP A 160 -5.36 13.22 -11.35
N SER A 161 -4.06 13.08 -11.10
CA SER A 161 -3.08 14.14 -11.31
C SER A 161 -2.85 14.45 -12.79
N ALA A 162 -2.86 13.44 -13.66
CA ALA A 162 -2.74 13.62 -15.10
C ALA A 162 -3.88 14.45 -15.67
N ARG A 163 -5.11 14.25 -15.18
CA ARG A 163 -6.27 15.08 -15.55
C ARG A 163 -6.15 16.53 -15.08
N ARG A 164 -5.43 16.77 -13.98
CA ARG A 164 -5.16 18.11 -13.42
C ARG A 164 -3.85 18.73 -13.91
N GLN A 165 -3.10 18.01 -14.74
CA GLN A 165 -1.76 18.40 -15.20
C GLN A 165 -0.75 18.68 -14.07
N ASP A 166 -0.85 17.92 -12.97
CA ASP A 166 0.00 18.01 -11.78
C ASP A 166 1.19 17.04 -11.88
N ALA A 167 2.30 17.53 -12.44
CA ALA A 167 3.46 16.71 -12.78
C ALA A 167 4.12 16.00 -11.58
N PRO A 168 4.36 16.66 -10.42
CA PRO A 168 4.91 16.00 -9.24
C PRO A 168 4.06 14.83 -8.77
N LEU A 169 2.72 15.00 -8.68
CA LEU A 169 1.84 13.93 -8.26
C LEU A 169 1.72 12.80 -9.29
N SER A 170 1.83 13.11 -10.59
CA SER A 170 1.90 12.08 -11.63
C SER A 170 3.17 11.23 -11.50
N ALA A 171 4.33 11.86 -11.30
CA ALA A 171 5.59 11.15 -11.08
C ALA A 171 5.55 10.29 -9.80
N LEU A 172 5.00 10.83 -8.70
CA LEU A 172 4.78 10.06 -7.48
C LEU A 172 3.84 8.88 -7.70
N GLY A 173 2.76 9.07 -8.48
CA GLY A 173 1.85 7.98 -8.85
C GLY A 173 2.55 6.86 -9.61
N LEU A 174 3.42 7.21 -10.57
CA LEU A 174 4.25 6.26 -11.30
C LEU A 174 5.28 5.56 -10.40
N LEU A 175 5.91 6.28 -9.46
CA LEU A 175 6.80 5.67 -8.48
C LEU A 175 6.05 4.64 -7.62
N LEU A 176 4.87 4.98 -7.11
CA LEU A 176 4.08 4.11 -6.24
C LEU A 176 3.65 2.80 -6.93
N VAL A 177 3.38 2.80 -8.24
CA VAL A 177 3.04 1.55 -8.93
C VAL A 177 4.22 0.58 -9.00
N THR A 178 5.47 1.04 -8.86
CA THR A 178 6.66 0.17 -8.87
C THR A 178 6.82 -0.67 -7.59
N PHE A 179 6.01 -0.44 -6.55
CA PHE A 179 6.03 -1.20 -5.29
C PHE A 179 5.80 -2.71 -5.50
N LYS A 180 5.13 -3.12 -6.58
CA LYS A 180 4.87 -4.52 -6.90
C LYS A 180 5.34 -4.83 -8.32
N PRO A 181 6.62 -5.20 -8.54
CA PRO A 181 7.24 -5.19 -9.88
C PRO A 181 6.43 -5.89 -10.97
N HIS A 182 5.84 -7.05 -10.68
CA HIS A 182 5.12 -7.86 -11.68
C HIS A 182 3.84 -7.18 -12.23
N ILE A 183 3.08 -6.45 -11.40
CA ILE A 183 1.90 -5.68 -11.86
C ILE A 183 2.32 -4.25 -12.19
N GLY A 184 3.20 -3.71 -11.37
CA GLY A 184 3.73 -2.37 -11.42
C GLY A 184 4.42 -2.01 -12.72
N VAL A 185 5.21 -2.92 -13.29
CA VAL A 185 5.90 -2.68 -14.57
C VAL A 185 4.89 -2.43 -15.70
N ILE A 186 3.78 -3.17 -15.73
CA ILE A 186 2.74 -2.99 -16.76
C ILE A 186 2.08 -1.62 -16.60
N MET A 187 1.70 -1.26 -15.35
CA MET A 187 1.04 0.01 -15.07
C MET A 187 1.97 1.21 -15.28
N PHE A 188 3.22 1.09 -14.82
CA PHE A 188 4.28 2.07 -15.03
C PHE A 188 4.53 2.27 -16.53
N GLY A 189 4.71 1.19 -17.27
CA GLY A 189 4.93 1.23 -18.72
C GLY A 189 3.78 1.92 -19.44
N ALA A 190 2.53 1.60 -19.10
CA ALA A 190 1.36 2.24 -19.68
C ALA A 190 1.32 3.76 -19.40
N GLY A 191 1.52 4.17 -18.15
CA GLY A 191 1.53 5.59 -17.77
C GLY A 191 2.71 6.37 -18.35
N PHE A 192 3.91 5.76 -18.35
CA PHE A 192 5.12 6.34 -18.92
C PHE A 192 5.01 6.51 -20.44
N LEU A 193 4.55 5.49 -21.17
CA LEU A 193 4.31 5.58 -22.61
C LEU A 193 3.23 6.61 -22.92
N TRP A 194 2.15 6.67 -22.14
CA TRP A 194 1.13 7.70 -22.30
C TRP A 194 1.74 9.11 -22.20
N LEU A 195 2.58 9.37 -21.20
CA LEU A 195 3.30 10.65 -21.07
C LEU A 195 4.24 10.90 -22.26
N LEU A 196 4.95 9.88 -22.75
CA LEU A 196 5.87 10.00 -23.89
C LEU A 196 5.13 10.41 -25.17
N PHE A 197 3.95 9.86 -25.41
CA PHE A 197 3.12 10.19 -26.57
C PHE A 197 2.31 11.48 -26.38
N HIS A 198 2.03 11.90 -25.15
CA HIS A 198 1.43 13.20 -24.85
C HIS A 198 2.49 14.30 -24.93
N LYS A 199 2.64 14.96 -26.08
CA LYS A 199 3.66 16.01 -26.32
C LYS A 199 3.34 17.37 -25.65
N THR A 200 2.83 17.37 -24.42
CA THR A 200 2.47 18.60 -23.68
C THR A 200 3.61 19.06 -22.74
N PRO A 201 3.67 20.35 -22.35
CA PRO A 201 4.63 20.81 -21.33
C PRO A 201 4.49 20.07 -19.99
N PHE A 202 3.26 19.75 -19.60
CA PHE A 202 2.98 18.91 -18.43
C PHE A 202 3.69 17.57 -18.51
N ALA A 203 3.49 16.84 -19.61
CA ALA A 203 4.02 15.49 -19.75
C ALA A 203 5.55 15.45 -19.76
N ARG A 204 6.20 16.45 -20.40
CA ARG A 204 7.67 16.60 -20.34
C ARG A 204 8.18 16.76 -18.91
N ARG A 205 7.52 17.60 -18.10
CA ARG A 205 7.87 17.78 -16.68
C ARG A 205 7.65 16.51 -15.87
N ALA A 206 6.51 15.83 -16.07
CA ALA A 206 6.20 14.58 -15.38
C ALA A 206 7.21 13.47 -15.73
N LEU A 207 7.61 13.35 -17.00
CA LEU A 207 8.66 12.40 -17.43
C LEU A 207 9.99 12.71 -16.76
N TRP A 208 10.43 13.98 -16.80
CA TRP A 208 11.68 14.40 -16.19
C TRP A 208 11.73 14.10 -14.68
N MET A 209 10.65 14.36 -13.95
CA MET A 209 10.54 14.01 -12.53
C MET A 209 10.48 12.49 -12.29
N THR A 210 9.90 11.72 -13.21
CA THR A 210 9.80 10.25 -13.08
C THR A 210 11.17 9.57 -13.23
N ILE A 211 12.07 10.13 -14.04
CA ILE A 211 13.42 9.58 -14.30
C ILE A 211 14.49 10.09 -13.32
N GLY A 212 14.12 10.90 -12.31
CA GLY A 212 15.04 11.41 -11.30
C GLY A 212 15.78 12.70 -11.69
N GLY A 213 15.13 13.56 -12.49
CA GLY A 213 15.61 14.91 -12.81
C GLY A 213 15.77 15.81 -11.58
#